data_AF-A0A9W4LVR6-F1
#
_entry.id   AF-A0A9W4LVR6-F1
#
_cell.length_a   1.000
_cell.length_b   1.000
_cell.length_c   1.000
_cell.angle_alpha   90.00
_cell.angle_beta   90.00
_cell.angle_gamma   90.00
#
_symmetry.space_group_name_H-M   'P 1'
#
loop_
_entity.id
_entity.type
_entity.pdbx_description
1 polymer ?
#
loop_
_entity_poly.entity_id
_entity_poly.type
_entity_poly.pdbx_seq_one_letter_code
_entity_poly.pdbx_strand_id
1 'polypeptide(L)'
;MEEGETFEEAALRELEEETGLIRNAIGAEIGRRSYELQLVDGEIVWAEERFFALRIARTAISDSGWSAIEREVMAEHHWWSVDEIRTTSEIIFPEDLLDLLSGAAAPQGLSPRM
;
A
#
# COMPACT_ATOMS: atom_id res chain seq x y z
N MET A 1 1.18 -7.54 -10.24
CA MET A 1 0.57 -6.83 -11.37
C MET A 1 0.23 -7.82 -12.45
N GLU A 2 -0.99 -7.78 -12.95
CA GLU A 2 -1.39 -8.58 -14.10
C GLU A 2 -0.89 -7.94 -15.41
N GLU A 3 -0.81 -8.74 -16.47
CA GLU A 3 -0.33 -8.25 -17.77
C GLU A 3 -1.27 -7.17 -18.32
N GLY A 4 -0.72 -5.98 -18.56
CA GLY A 4 -1.46 -4.85 -19.12
C GLY A 4 -2.07 -3.90 -18.09
N GLU A 5 -1.97 -4.19 -16.79
CA GLU A 5 -2.40 -3.26 -15.74
C GLU A 5 -1.41 -2.10 -15.58
N THR A 6 -1.94 -0.91 -15.29
CA THR A 6 -1.20 0.19 -14.67
C THR A 6 -1.02 -0.06 -13.16
N PHE A 7 -0.10 0.67 -12.52
CA PHE A 7 0.07 0.58 -11.07
C PHE A 7 -1.17 1.01 -10.30
N GLU A 8 -1.90 2.00 -10.83
CA GLU A 8 -3.14 2.50 -10.26
C GLU A 8 -4.29 1.48 -10.36
N GLU A 9 -4.42 0.79 -11.49
CA GLU A 9 -5.39 -0.29 -11.66
C GLU A 9 -5.09 -1.46 -10.73
N ALA A 10 -3.82 -1.88 -10.67
CA ALA A 10 -3.39 -2.90 -9.73
C ALA A 10 -3.69 -2.49 -8.28
N ALA A 11 -3.33 -1.27 -7.87
CA ALA A 11 -3.59 -0.79 -6.51
C ALA A 11 -5.08 -0.75 -6.15
N LEU A 12 -5.98 -0.48 -7.12
CA LEU A 12 -7.42 -0.53 -6.90
C LEU A 12 -7.94 -1.98 -6.76
N ARG A 13 -7.45 -2.90 -7.60
CA ARG A 13 -7.79 -4.32 -7.51
C ARG A 13 -7.33 -4.93 -6.19
N GLU A 14 -6.06 -4.74 -5.81
CA GLU A 14 -5.49 -5.25 -4.56
C GLU A 14 -6.23 -4.65 -3.34
N LEU A 15 -6.58 -3.36 -3.37
CA LEU A 15 -7.38 -2.74 -2.30
C LEU A 15 -8.73 -3.47 -2.11
N GLU A 16 -9.39 -3.85 -3.19
CA GLU A 16 -10.63 -4.62 -3.12
C GLU A 16 -10.37 -6.05 -2.64
N GLU A 17 -9.38 -6.75 -3.18
CA GLU A 17 -9.08 -8.15 -2.86
C GLU A 17 -8.63 -8.34 -1.41
N GLU A 18 -7.73 -7.48 -0.92
CA GLU A 18 -7.14 -7.59 0.42
C GLU A 18 -8.03 -7.00 1.52
N THR A 19 -8.89 -6.02 1.18
CA THR A 19 -9.64 -5.28 2.20
C THR A 19 -11.15 -5.20 1.99
N GLY A 20 -11.65 -5.56 0.82
CA GLY A 20 -13.05 -5.39 0.40
C GLY A 20 -13.44 -3.94 0.10
N LEU A 21 -12.48 -3.01 -0.02
CA LEU A 21 -12.75 -1.59 -0.23
C LEU A 21 -12.76 -1.22 -1.72
N ILE A 22 -13.95 -0.88 -2.24
CA ILE A 22 -14.11 -0.49 -3.64
C ILE A 22 -13.96 1.03 -3.81
N ARG A 23 -13.12 1.47 -4.75
CA ARG A 23 -12.92 2.88 -5.14
C ARG A 23 -12.81 3.03 -6.64
N ASN A 24 -13.20 4.21 -7.14
CA ASN A 24 -13.13 4.53 -8.58
C ASN A 24 -11.81 5.22 -8.97
N ALA A 25 -11.01 5.63 -8.00
CA ALA A 25 -9.73 6.29 -8.21
C ALA A 25 -8.83 6.02 -7.01
N ILE A 26 -7.57 5.72 -7.28
CA ILE A 26 -6.54 5.66 -6.25
C ILE A 26 -6.14 7.08 -5.84
N GLY A 27 -5.54 7.20 -4.65
CA GLY A 27 -4.99 8.48 -4.19
C GLY A 27 -3.66 8.84 -4.84
N ALA A 28 -3.01 9.90 -4.35
CA ALA A 28 -1.72 10.33 -4.89
C ALA A 28 -0.64 9.25 -4.67
N GLU A 29 0.26 9.07 -5.65
CA GLU A 29 1.52 8.36 -5.43
C GLU A 29 2.36 9.15 -4.42
N ILE A 30 2.79 8.49 -3.36
CA ILE A 30 3.56 9.09 -2.26
C ILE A 30 4.99 8.57 -2.20
N GLY A 31 5.30 7.54 -3.00
CA GLY A 31 6.65 7.03 -3.14
C GLY A 31 6.72 5.80 -4.01
N ARG A 32 7.96 5.39 -4.25
CA ARG A 32 8.30 4.25 -5.09
C ARG A 32 9.64 3.68 -4.69
N ARG A 33 9.81 2.37 -4.86
CA ARG A 33 11.11 1.71 -4.71
C ARG A 33 11.29 0.60 -5.72
N SER A 34 12.53 0.22 -5.93
CA SER A 34 12.88 -0.94 -6.73
C SER A 34 14.03 -1.68 -6.08
N TYR A 35 13.92 -3.01 -6.02
CA TYR A 35 14.90 -3.85 -5.36
C TYR A 35 14.83 -5.28 -5.88
N GLU A 36 15.88 -6.06 -5.61
CA GLU A 36 15.90 -7.49 -5.90
C GLU A 36 15.07 -8.21 -4.83
N LEU A 37 14.01 -8.91 -5.25
CA LEU A 37 13.13 -9.69 -4.38
C LEU A 37 13.29 -11.17 -4.71
N GLN A 38 13.47 -11.99 -3.67
CA GLN A 38 13.38 -13.43 -3.80
C GLN A 38 11.95 -13.87 -3.46
N LEU A 39 11.29 -14.52 -4.42
CA LEU A 39 9.95 -15.09 -4.26
C LEU A 39 9.98 -16.37 -3.43
N VAL A 40 8.80 -16.83 -2.99
CA VAL A 40 8.64 -18.01 -2.11
C VAL A 40 9.18 -19.29 -2.76
N ASP A 41 9.13 -19.38 -4.09
CA ASP A 41 9.67 -20.51 -4.86
C ASP A 41 11.18 -20.43 -5.10
N GLY A 42 11.83 -19.35 -4.62
CA GLY A 42 13.25 -19.09 -4.75
C GLY A 42 13.66 -18.31 -5.99
N GLU A 43 12.74 -17.98 -6.91
CA GLU A 43 13.00 -17.11 -8.05
C GLU A 43 13.41 -15.71 -7.57
N ILE A 44 14.38 -15.11 -8.27
CA ILE A 44 14.82 -13.74 -8.01
C ILE A 44 14.24 -12.84 -9.10
N VAL A 45 13.48 -11.83 -8.69
CA VAL A 45 12.86 -10.85 -9.57
C VAL A 45 13.32 -9.43 -9.22
N TRP A 46 13.28 -8.53 -10.21
CA TRP A 46 13.42 -7.10 -9.96
C TRP A 46 12.04 -6.53 -9.64
N ALA A 47 11.78 -6.28 -8.36
CA ALA A 47 10.52 -5.73 -7.89
C ALA A 47 10.48 -4.22 -8.12
N GLU A 48 9.33 -3.72 -8.57
CA GLU A 48 9.01 -2.30 -8.62
C GLU A 48 7.72 -2.06 -7.85
N GLU A 49 7.80 -1.23 -6.82
CA GLU A 49 6.68 -0.90 -5.96
C GLU A 49 6.32 0.59 -6.07
N ARG A 50 5.02 0.87 -5.99
CA ARG A 50 4.42 2.20 -5.95
C ARG A 50 3.47 2.27 -4.76
N PHE A 51 3.62 3.31 -3.95
CA PHE A 51 2.79 3.53 -2.76
C PHE A 51 1.79 4.65 -3.05
N PHE A 52 0.51 4.41 -2.78
CA PHE A 52 -0.54 5.40 -2.98
C PHE A 52 -1.30 5.69 -1.67
N ALA A 53 -1.64 6.95 -1.42
CA ALA A 53 -2.33 7.36 -0.19
C ALA A 53 -3.81 7.67 -0.43
N LEU A 54 -4.69 6.87 0.16
CA LEU A 54 -6.13 7.09 0.16
C LEU A 54 -6.65 7.43 1.57
N ARG A 55 -7.55 8.40 1.66
CA ARG A 55 -8.28 8.69 2.90
C ARG A 55 -9.64 8.00 2.90
N ILE A 56 -9.92 7.23 3.95
CA ILE A 56 -11.22 6.58 4.15
C ILE A 56 -11.76 6.83 5.56
N ALA A 57 -13.07 6.67 5.74
CA ALA A 57 -13.64 6.49 7.06
C ALA A 57 -13.22 5.11 7.60
N ARG A 58 -12.93 5.02 8.90
CA ARG A 58 -12.61 3.75 9.55
C ARG A 58 -13.78 2.77 9.34
N THR A 59 -13.47 1.59 8.82
CA THR A 59 -14.44 0.54 8.48
C THR A 59 -13.84 -0.84 8.76
N ALA A 60 -14.70 -1.85 8.80
CA ALA A 60 -14.27 -3.24 8.82
C ALA A 60 -13.55 -3.57 7.50
N ILE A 61 -12.44 -4.29 7.63
CA ILE A 61 -11.69 -4.90 6.54
C ILE A 61 -12.30 -6.30 6.31
N SER A 62 -12.42 -6.71 5.04
CA SER A 62 -12.84 -8.06 4.67
C SER A 62 -11.68 -8.84 4.06
N ASP A 63 -11.49 -10.07 4.52
CA ASP A 63 -10.54 -11.07 4.04
C ASP A 63 -11.16 -12.07 3.04
N SER A 64 -12.37 -11.76 2.56
CA SER A 64 -13.12 -12.65 1.66
C SER A 64 -12.43 -12.83 0.30
N GLY A 65 -11.69 -11.82 -0.16
CA GLY A 65 -10.90 -11.85 -1.39
C GLY A 65 -9.52 -12.51 -1.25
N TRP A 66 -9.08 -12.83 -0.04
CA TRP A 66 -7.71 -13.31 0.16
C TRP A 66 -7.41 -14.59 -0.63
N SER A 67 -6.21 -14.65 -1.20
CA SER A 67 -5.67 -15.86 -1.81
C SER A 67 -5.38 -16.94 -0.74
N ALA A 68 -5.11 -18.17 -1.18
CA ALA A 68 -4.78 -19.26 -0.26
C ALA A 68 -3.50 -18.96 0.54
N ILE A 69 -2.50 -18.35 -0.10
CA ILE A 69 -1.24 -18.00 0.54
C ILE A 69 -1.41 -16.85 1.54
N GLU A 70 -2.18 -15.81 1.19
CA GLU A 70 -2.48 -14.71 2.13
C GLU A 70 -3.15 -15.21 3.40
N ARG A 71 -4.14 -16.12 3.29
CA ARG A 71 -4.77 -16.73 4.47
C ARG A 71 -3.81 -17.54 5.34
N GLU A 72 -2.73 -18.06 4.76
CA GLU A 72 -1.72 -18.81 5.50
C GLU A 72 -0.73 -17.88 6.22
N VAL A 73 -0.38 -16.74 5.62
CA VAL A 73 0.67 -15.84 6.13
C VAL A 73 0.16 -14.62 6.90
N MET A 74 -1.07 -14.18 6.64
CA MET A 74 -1.67 -13.01 7.30
C MET A 74 -2.40 -13.41 8.58
N ALA A 75 -1.90 -12.93 9.72
CA ALA A 75 -2.44 -13.28 11.03
C ALA A 75 -3.53 -12.29 11.52
N GLU A 76 -3.27 -11.00 11.39
CA GLU A 76 -4.16 -9.94 11.88
C GLU A 76 -3.94 -8.62 11.12
N HIS A 77 -4.88 -7.69 11.29
CA HIS A 77 -4.79 -6.34 10.77
C HIS A 77 -5.04 -5.31 11.88
N HIS A 78 -4.41 -4.14 11.76
CA HIS A 78 -4.55 -3.07 12.74
C HIS A 78 -4.57 -1.69 12.08
N TRP A 79 -5.46 -0.82 12.56
CA TRP A 79 -5.52 0.58 12.15
C TRP A 79 -4.55 1.41 12.99
N TRP A 80 -3.31 1.52 12.54
CA TRP A 80 -2.25 2.25 13.22
C TRP A 80 -2.39 3.78 13.09
N SER A 81 -2.19 4.50 14.18
CA SER A 81 -1.86 5.92 14.19
C SER A 81 -0.37 6.15 13.91
N VAL A 82 -0.02 7.36 13.49
CA VAL A 82 1.38 7.76 13.27
C VAL A 82 2.22 7.60 14.55
N ASP A 83 1.67 7.91 15.72
CA ASP A 83 2.37 7.79 17.00
C ASP A 83 2.61 6.33 17.41
N GLU A 84 1.66 5.43 17.12
CA GLU A 84 1.86 3.99 17.33
C GLU A 84 2.96 3.45 16.41
N ILE A 85 2.98 3.81 15.12
CA ILE A 85 4.06 3.41 14.20
C ILE A 85 5.42 3.93 14.69
N ARG A 86 5.49 5.14 15.27
CA ARG A 86 6.75 5.70 15.78
C ARG A 86 7.30 5.00 17.01
N THR A 87 6.45 4.33 17.78
CA THR A 87 6.80 3.81 19.11
C THR A 87 6.75 2.29 19.20
N THR A 88 6.20 1.63 18.19
CA THR A 88 6.14 0.17 18.11
C THR A 88 7.53 -0.46 17.97
N SER A 89 7.66 -1.69 18.46
CA SER A 89 8.81 -2.55 18.21
C SER A 89 8.58 -3.53 17.06
N GLU A 90 7.39 -3.52 16.45
CA GLU A 90 7.07 -4.33 15.27
C GLU A 90 7.89 -3.89 14.06
N ILE A 91 8.21 -4.85 13.19
CA ILE A 91 8.91 -4.56 11.93
C ILE A 91 7.88 -4.04 10.93
N ILE A 92 8.06 -2.79 10.49
CA ILE A 92 7.20 -2.14 9.52
C ILE A 92 7.97 -1.95 8.21
N PHE A 93 7.36 -2.38 7.11
CA PHE A 93 7.82 -2.09 5.76
C PHE A 93 6.81 -1.18 5.03
N PRO A 94 7.28 -0.30 4.12
CA PRO A 94 8.69 0.05 3.94
C PRO A 94 9.24 0.80 5.17
N GLU A 95 10.55 0.75 5.37
CA GLU A 95 11.22 1.30 6.56
C GLU A 95 11.07 2.83 6.67
N ASP A 96 10.83 3.50 5.55
CA ASP A 96 10.61 4.92 5.42
C ASP A 96 9.11 5.30 5.35
N LEU A 97 8.20 4.41 5.78
CA LEU A 97 6.74 4.64 5.73
C LEU A 97 6.32 6.00 6.33
N LEU A 98 6.94 6.42 7.43
CA LEU A 98 6.63 7.70 8.07
C LEU A 98 7.03 8.92 7.22
N ASP A 99 8.11 8.80 6.44
CA ASP A 99 8.55 9.86 5.53
C ASP A 99 7.63 9.93 4.31
N LEU A 100 7.23 8.77 3.77
CA LEU A 100 6.21 8.66 2.71
C LEU A 100 4.89 9.33 3.13
N LEU A 101 4.39 9.02 4.33
CA LEU A 101 3.16 9.60 4.87
C LEU A 101 3.27 11.12 5.11
N SER A 102 4.45 11.61 5.48
CA SER A 102 4.68 13.04 5.67
C SER A 102 4.64 13.80 4.34
N GLY A 103 5.18 13.21 3.27
CA GLY A 103 5.07 13.74 1.91
C GLY A 103 3.62 13.78 1.40
N ALA A 104 2.82 12.77 1.75
CA ALA A 104 1.40 12.68 1.40
C ALA A 104 0.53 13.77 2.03
N ALA A 105 0.88 14.20 3.24
CA ALA A 105 0.13 15.19 4.02
C ALA A 105 0.40 16.63 3.57
N ALA A 106 1.43 16.88 2.76
CA ALA A 106 1.67 18.18 2.18
C ALA A 106 0.56 18.49 1.15
N PRO A 107 -0.20 19.60 1.28
CA PRO A 107 -1.11 20.01 0.22
C PRO A 107 -0.28 20.23 -1.03
N GLN A 108 -0.55 19.48 -2.10
CA GLN A 108 0.06 19.73 -3.40
C GLN A 108 -0.37 21.13 -3.83
N GLY A 109 0.54 22.09 -3.67
CA GLY A 109 0.30 23.48 -3.97
C GLY A 109 -0.10 23.62 -5.44
N LEU A 110 -1.33 24.08 -5.69
CA LEU A 110 -1.64 24.70 -6.96
C LEU A 110 -0.65 25.85 -7.16
N SER A 111 0.27 25.68 -8.10
CA SER A 111 0.99 26.82 -8.64
C SER A 111 -0.01 27.70 -9.38
N PRO A 112 -0.20 28.98 -9.00
CA PRO A 112 -0.99 29.89 -9.79
C PRO A 112 -0.17 30.17 -11.07
N ARG A 113 -0.70 29.76 -12.22
CA ARG A 113 -0.16 30.23 -13.51
C ARG A 113 -0.30 31.74 -13.54
N MET A 114 0.84 32.40 -13.74
CA MET A 114 0.93 33.80 -14.15
C MET A 114 0.71 33.92 -15.66
#